data_AF-A0A2X1QGP6-F1
#
_entry.id   AF-A0A2X1QGP6-F1
#
_cell.length_a   1.000
_cell.length_b   1.000
_cell.length_c   1.000
_cell.angle_alpha   90.00
_cell.angle_beta   90.00
_cell.angle_gamma   90.00
#
_symmetry.space_group_name_H-M   'P 1'
#
loop_
_entity.id
_entity.type
_entity.pdbx_description
1 polymer ?
#
loop_
_entity_poly.entity_id
_entity_poly.type
_entity_poly.pdbx_seq_one_letter_code
_entity_poly.pdbx_strand_id
1 'polypeptide(L)' 'MQRIIIPTHYVHTRSTPLWTKETAPASIWRRIWMPAPGRASTLVSR' A
#
# COMPACT_ATOMS: atom_id res chain seq x y z
N MET A 1 14.37 -11.77 13.81
CA MET A 1 13.29 -11.08 13.06
C MET A 1 12.22 -12.08 12.68
N GLN A 2 10.94 -11.70 12.70
CA GLN A 2 9.82 -12.63 12.45
C GLN A 2 9.14 -12.25 11.13
N ARG A 3 9.02 -13.22 10.22
CA ARG A 3 8.40 -13.03 8.90
C ARG A 3 6.89 -13.27 9.03
N ILE A 4 6.09 -12.33 8.53
CA ILE A 4 4.65 -12.56 8.39
C ILE A 4 4.40 -13.53 7.23
N ILE A 5 3.52 -14.51 7.44
CA ILE A 5 3.06 -15.43 6.38
C ILE A 5 1.79 -14.83 5.78
N ILE A 6 1.84 -14.55 4.47
CA ILE A 6 0.65 -14.14 3.72
C ILE A 6 -0.17 -15.41 3.42
N PRO A 7 -1.45 -15.50 3.84
CA PRO A 7 -2.25 -16.69 3.57
C PRO A 7 -2.43 -16.95 2.07
N THR A 8 -2.53 -18.22 1.70
CA THR A 8 -2.52 -18.68 0.29
C THR A 8 -3.73 -18.23 -0.54
N HIS A 9 -4.83 -17.84 0.11
CA HIS A 9 -6.03 -17.37 -0.57
C HIS A 9 -6.00 -15.87 -0.91
N TYR A 10 -4.98 -15.13 -0.47
CA TYR A 10 -4.83 -13.72 -0.84
C TYR A 10 -4.41 -13.62 -2.31
N VAL A 11 -5.16 -12.82 -3.07
CA VAL A 11 -4.88 -12.58 -4.48
C VAL A 11 -4.05 -11.30 -4.63
N HIS A 12 -2.99 -11.38 -5.43
CA HIS A 12 -2.19 -10.21 -5.77
C HIS A 12 -3.03 -9.21 -6.61
N THR A 13 -3.19 -7.98 -6.12
CA THR A 13 -4.04 -6.97 -6.78
C THR A 13 -3.25 -5.92 -7.56
N ARG A 14 -2.11 -5.47 -7.03
CA ARG A 14 -1.24 -4.47 -7.67
C ARG A 14 0.21 -4.66 -7.27
N SER A 15 1.10 -4.37 -8.20
CA SER A 15 2.55 -4.25 -7.97
C SER A 15 2.98 -2.80 -8.16
N THR A 16 3.86 -2.32 -7.27
CA THR A 16 4.56 -1.05 -7.48
C THR A 16 5.77 -1.28 -8.38
N PRO A 17 6.18 -0.29 -9.19
CA PRO A 17 7.43 -0.37 -9.92
C PRO A 17 8.62 -0.40 -8.95
N LEU A 18 9.82 -0.64 -9.49
CA LEU A 18 11.05 -0.53 -8.72
C LEU A 18 11.20 0.91 -8.19
N TRP A 19 11.42 1.05 -6.89
CA TRP A 19 11.66 2.33 -6.24
C TRP A 19 13.08 2.46 -5.73
N THR A 20 13.69 3.61 -5.99
CA THR A 20 14.93 4.07 -5.38
C THR A 20 14.61 5.18 -4.38
N LYS A 21 15.61 5.72 -3.68
CA LYS A 21 15.42 6.85 -2.77
C LYS A 21 14.83 8.09 -3.45
N GLU A 22 15.05 8.23 -4.76
CA GLU A 22 14.64 9.39 -5.55
C GLU A 22 13.28 9.18 -6.23
N THR A 23 12.95 7.95 -6.62
CA THR A 23 11.73 7.63 -7.38
C THR A 23 10.58 7.14 -6.50
N ALA A 24 10.84 6.80 -5.24
CA ALA A 24 9.81 6.41 -4.30
C ALA A 24 8.89 7.59 -3.96
N PRO A 25 7.58 7.37 -3.79
CA PRO A 25 6.67 8.40 -3.30
C PRO A 25 7.10 8.85 -1.91
N ALA A 26 7.25 10.16 -1.71
CA ALA A 26 7.77 10.74 -0.47
C ALA A 26 6.99 10.32 0.80
N SER A 27 5.72 9.95 0.64
CA SER A 27 4.86 9.48 1.74
C SER A 27 5.37 8.18 2.39
N ILE A 28 6.07 7.30 1.68
CA ILE A 28 6.56 6.03 2.24
C ILE A 28 7.57 6.23 3.39
N TRP A 29 8.22 7.39 3.43
CA TRP A 29 9.17 7.78 4.47
C TRP A 29 8.50 8.39 5.70
N ARG A 30 7.17 8.53 5.68
CA ARG A 30 6.35 8.97 6.83
C ARG A 30 5.54 7.78 7.32
N ARG A 31 4.95 7.92 8.52
CA ARG A 31 3.99 6.93 9.02
C ARG A 31 2.76 6.95 8.12
N ILE A 32 2.64 5.95 7.26
CA ILE A 32 1.48 5.73 6.41
C ILE A 32 0.64 4.58 6.97
N TRP A 33 -0.67 4.69 6.80
CA TRP A 33 -1.59 3.58 7.00
C TRP A 33 -2.05 3.11 5.64
N MET A 34 -1.88 1.83 5.33
CA MET A 34 -2.56 1.24 4.17
C MET A 34 -4.04 1.10 4.51
N PRO A 35 -4.95 1.82 3.83
CA PRO A 35 -6.37 1.62 4.06
C PRO A 35 -6.75 0.19 3.63
N ALA A 36 -7.62 -0.45 4.42
CA ALA A 36 -8.21 -1.72 4.02
C ALA A 36 -8.93 -1.56 2.66
N PRO A 37 -8.85 -2.57 1.78
CA PRO A 37 -9.60 -2.56 0.53
C PRO A 37 -11.09 -2.37 0.85
N GLY A 38 -11.66 -1.25 0.41
CA GLY A 38 -13.05 -0.86 0.70
C GLY A 38 -13.24 0.50 1.37
N ARG A 39 -12.19 1.15 1.89
CA ARG A 39 -12.27 2.54 2.45
C ARG A 39 -11.92 3.65 1.47
N ALA A 40 -11.62 3.32 0.21
CA ALA A 40 -11.39 4.31 -0.85
C ALA A 40 -12.69 4.56 -1.61
N SER A 41 -13.70 5.12 -0.96
CA SER A 41 -14.88 5.69 -1.63
C SER A 41 -15.47 6.78 -0.75
N THR A 42 -15.73 7.93 -1.37
CA THR A 42 -16.38 9.13 -0.83
C THR A 42 -15.46 10.21 -0.23
N LEU A 43 -14.62 10.79 -1.09
CA LEU A 43 -14.47 12.25 -1.12
C LEU A 43 -14.67 12.69 -2.58
N VAL A 44 -15.92 12.60 -3.04
CA VAL A 44 -16.39 13.47 -4.13
C VAL A 44 -16.66 14.81 -3.48
N SER A 45 -15.92 15.82 -3.94
CA SER A 45 -16.10 17.22 -3.58
C SER A 45 -17.57 17.62 -3.71
N ARG A 46 -18.16 18.09 -2.62
CA ARG A 46 -19.25 19.08 -2.66
C ARG A 46 -18.66 20.43 -2.30
#